data_AF-A0A6B2DYB5-F1
#
_entry.id   AF-A0A6B2DYB5-F1
#
_cell.length_a   1.000
_cell.length_b   1.000
_cell.length_c   1.000
_cell.angle_alpha   90.00
_cell.angle_beta   90.00
_cell.angle_gamma   90.00
#
_symmetry.space_group_name_H-M   'P 1'
#
loop_
_entity.id
_entity.type
_entity.pdbx_description
1 polymer ?
#
loop_
_entity_poly.entity_id
_entity_poly.type
_entity_poly.pdbx_seq_one_letter_code
_entity_poly.pdbx_strand_id
1 'polypeptide(L)'
;MASTSEVPYPDLSSVADGVAAAVTAASPRTSVGFVLYDRESGKELASLGADEPYYTASVVKLLIAIDEVRDDTTGAWALPDADAVEDLTDMLEGSNDAIASAFWERNGGNAIVTRTAALLGLAHTTPPADPTQWGMAKTSAGDVLAIYQYLEDTVPDEIAQPILTALGNARNPADDGWDQYFGIPDGLSGMSWQVKQGWMILRSSLVLNTTGVVGGRYVVVLLTRQPPVSSAKGRAAVTAGIKTLAPLLARLNAT
;
A
#
# COMPACT_ATOMS: atom_id res chain seq x y z
N MET A 1 25.74 32.41 -12.20
CA MET A 1 24.93 31.20 -12.03
C MET A 1 24.94 30.86 -10.55
N ALA A 2 23.80 30.97 -9.88
CA ALA A 2 23.72 30.70 -8.45
C ALA A 2 23.74 29.19 -8.25
N SER A 3 24.71 28.72 -7.45
CA SER A 3 24.79 27.34 -6.97
C SER A 3 23.59 27.11 -6.06
N THR A 4 22.62 26.31 -6.50
CA THR A 4 21.59 25.77 -5.60
C THR A 4 22.30 24.89 -4.59
N SER A 5 22.39 25.35 -3.35
CA SER A 5 22.84 24.51 -2.24
C SER A 5 21.82 23.38 -2.07
N GLU A 6 22.14 22.20 -2.56
CA GLU A 6 21.40 20.98 -2.28
C GLU A 6 21.41 20.82 -0.75
N VAL A 7 20.25 20.97 -0.12
CA VAL A 7 20.11 20.68 1.32
C VAL A 7 20.59 19.24 1.48
N PRO A 8 21.60 18.96 2.32
CA PRO A 8 22.06 17.60 2.50
C PRO A 8 20.88 16.75 2.95
N TYR A 9 20.45 15.81 2.11
CA TYR A 9 19.48 14.81 2.52
C TYR A 9 20.03 14.15 3.81
N PRO A 10 19.19 13.93 4.84
CA PRO A 10 19.62 13.16 5.99
C PRO A 10 20.19 11.82 5.51
N ASP A 11 21.06 11.17 6.29
CA ASP A 11 21.42 9.79 6.00
C ASP A 11 20.14 8.95 5.99
N LEU A 12 19.64 8.68 4.79
CA LEU A 12 18.29 8.16 4.62
C LEU A 12 18.20 6.68 5.06
N SER A 13 19.34 6.00 5.20
CA SER A 13 19.43 4.68 5.82
C SER A 13 18.92 4.70 7.27
N SER A 14 19.21 5.79 8.00
CA SER A 14 18.74 5.98 9.39
C SER A 14 17.22 6.17 9.50
N VAL A 15 16.55 6.61 8.43
CA VAL A 15 15.09 6.77 8.41
C VAL A 15 14.42 5.40 8.45
N ALA A 16 14.86 4.46 7.60
CA ALA A 16 14.32 3.12 7.56
C ALA A 16 14.60 2.36 8.87
N ASP A 17 15.81 2.51 9.42
CA ASP A 17 16.16 1.97 10.73
C ASP A 17 15.28 2.54 11.85
N GLY A 18 14.98 3.83 11.82
CA GLY A 18 14.10 4.50 12.77
C GLY A 18 12.67 3.94 12.74
N VAL A 19 12.12 3.73 11.53
CA VAL A 19 10.81 3.08 11.35
C VAL A 19 10.83 1.67 11.95
N ALA A 20 11.81 0.85 11.56
CA ALA A 20 11.91 -0.53 12.04
C ALA A 20 12.12 -0.62 13.57
N ALA A 21 12.94 0.26 14.13
CA ALA A 21 13.18 0.34 15.57
C ALA A 21 11.89 0.70 16.33
N ALA A 22 11.10 1.66 15.82
CA ALA A 22 9.83 2.04 16.45
C ALA A 22 8.80 0.90 16.38
N VAL A 23 8.68 0.21 15.25
CA VAL A 23 7.81 -0.98 15.11
C VAL A 23 8.24 -2.07 16.09
N THR A 24 9.53 -2.41 16.14
CA THR A 24 10.04 -3.53 16.95
C THR A 24 10.08 -3.22 18.45
N ALA A 25 10.21 -1.96 18.85
CA ALA A 25 10.04 -1.54 20.24
C ALA A 25 8.63 -1.84 20.77
N ALA A 26 7.61 -1.64 19.92
CA ALA A 26 6.22 -1.94 20.26
C ALA A 26 5.87 -3.43 20.09
N SER A 27 6.41 -4.08 19.05
CA SER A 27 6.15 -5.49 18.71
C SER A 27 7.47 -6.22 18.39
N PRO A 28 8.19 -6.74 19.41
CA PRO A 28 9.50 -7.35 19.22
C PRO A 28 9.48 -8.55 18.25
N ARG A 29 10.54 -8.69 17.44
CA ARG A 29 10.69 -9.72 16.38
C ARG A 29 9.73 -9.54 15.19
N THR A 30 9.15 -8.36 15.01
CA THR A 30 8.44 -8.02 13.78
C THR A 30 9.42 -7.95 12.61
N SER A 31 9.07 -8.60 11.50
CA SER A 31 9.72 -8.40 10.21
C SER A 31 9.07 -7.21 9.50
N VAL A 32 9.89 -6.35 8.89
CA VAL A 32 9.51 -5.07 8.28
C VAL A 32 10.03 -4.98 6.86
N GLY A 33 9.14 -4.75 5.90
CA GLY A 33 9.45 -4.28 4.56
C GLY A 33 8.99 -2.84 4.44
N PHE A 34 9.88 -1.93 4.03
CA PHE A 34 9.62 -0.50 4.05
C PHE A 34 10.21 0.20 2.84
N VAL A 35 9.46 1.15 2.29
CA VAL A 35 9.90 2.11 1.27
C VAL A 35 9.27 3.47 1.56
N LEU A 36 10.07 4.53 1.44
CA LEU A 36 9.65 5.93 1.34
C LEU A 36 10.21 6.50 0.04
N TYR A 37 9.34 6.92 -0.86
CA TYR A 37 9.69 7.50 -2.15
C TYR A 37 9.15 8.91 -2.26
N ASP A 38 9.96 9.83 -2.79
CA ASP A 38 9.56 11.20 -3.10
C ASP A 38 9.33 11.35 -4.60
N ARG A 39 8.07 11.53 -4.99
CA ARG A 39 7.68 11.68 -6.40
C ARG A 39 8.22 12.96 -7.03
N GLU A 40 8.41 14.02 -6.26
CA GLU A 40 8.88 15.29 -6.80
C GLU A 40 10.35 15.21 -7.23
N SER A 41 11.19 14.57 -6.41
CA SER A 41 12.60 14.37 -6.75
C SER A 41 12.88 13.10 -7.57
N GLY A 42 11.89 12.21 -7.70
CA GLY A 42 12.04 10.93 -8.38
C GLY A 42 12.98 9.95 -7.65
N LYS A 43 13.14 10.12 -6.33
CA LYS A 43 14.11 9.38 -5.53
C LYS A 43 13.43 8.52 -4.48
N GLU A 44 13.89 7.27 -4.38
CA GLU A 44 13.70 6.51 -3.15
C GLU A 44 14.51 7.21 -2.06
N LEU A 45 13.80 7.70 -1.05
CA LEU A 45 14.45 8.32 0.09
C LEU A 45 15.00 7.25 0.99
N ALA A 46 14.18 6.31 1.46
CA ALA A 46 14.62 5.29 2.41
C ALA A 46 13.96 3.94 2.14
N SER A 47 14.67 2.85 2.36
CA SER A 47 14.12 1.51 2.26
C SER A 47 14.76 0.52 3.23
N LEU A 48 14.01 -0.54 3.53
CA LEU A 48 14.47 -1.70 4.30
C LEU A 48 13.71 -2.93 3.82
N GLY A 49 14.42 -3.97 3.40
CA GLY A 49 13.78 -5.20 2.92
C GLY A 49 12.82 -4.95 1.76
N ALA A 50 13.16 -4.04 0.84
CA ALA A 50 12.28 -3.59 -0.23
C ALA A 50 11.78 -4.74 -1.13
N ASP A 51 12.62 -5.77 -1.31
CA ASP A 51 12.35 -6.94 -2.17
C ASP A 51 11.84 -8.16 -1.39
N GLU A 52 11.73 -8.05 -0.06
CA GLU A 52 11.27 -9.16 0.79
C GLU A 52 9.76 -9.38 0.64
N PRO A 53 9.29 -10.62 0.42
CA PRO A 53 7.89 -10.89 0.19
C PRO A 53 7.08 -10.98 1.50
N TYR A 54 5.99 -10.22 1.56
CA TYR A 54 4.98 -10.22 2.62
C TYR A 54 3.64 -10.63 2.05
N TYR A 55 2.76 -11.20 2.89
CA TYR A 55 1.37 -11.39 2.47
C TYR A 55 0.69 -10.04 2.29
N THR A 56 -0.07 -9.90 1.21
CA THR A 56 -0.75 -8.65 0.84
C THR A 56 -1.88 -8.32 1.79
N ALA A 57 -2.63 -9.33 2.27
CA ALA A 57 -3.98 -9.13 2.79
C ALA A 57 -4.79 -8.26 1.81
N SER A 58 -5.55 -7.28 2.30
CA SER A 58 -6.33 -6.35 1.47
C SER A 58 -5.52 -5.40 0.59
N VAL A 59 -4.18 -5.38 0.65
CA VAL A 59 -3.36 -4.60 -0.31
C VAL A 59 -3.52 -5.15 -1.74
N VAL A 60 -3.83 -6.44 -1.91
CA VAL A 60 -4.07 -7.04 -3.26
C VAL A 60 -5.24 -6.41 -4.00
N LYS A 61 -6.16 -5.73 -3.28
CA LYS A 61 -7.29 -5.02 -3.90
C LYS A 61 -6.83 -3.90 -4.85
N LEU A 62 -5.59 -3.41 -4.72
CA LEU A 62 -4.98 -2.51 -5.71
C LEU A 62 -4.78 -3.23 -7.06
N LEU A 63 -4.33 -4.48 -7.05
CA LEU A 63 -4.18 -5.28 -8.27
C LEU A 63 -5.53 -5.64 -8.87
N ILE A 64 -6.52 -5.98 -8.02
CA ILE A 64 -7.89 -6.24 -8.48
C ILE A 64 -8.46 -5.00 -9.17
N ALA A 65 -8.30 -3.80 -8.59
CA ALA A 65 -8.78 -2.56 -9.18
C ALA A 65 -8.09 -2.24 -10.52
N ILE A 66 -6.77 -2.43 -10.62
CA ILE A 66 -6.02 -2.22 -11.86
C ILE A 66 -6.46 -3.20 -12.95
N ASP A 67 -6.63 -4.47 -12.61
CA ASP A 67 -7.09 -5.50 -13.55
C ASP A 67 -8.51 -5.20 -14.06
N GLU A 68 -9.38 -4.69 -13.19
CA GLU A 68 -10.75 -4.36 -13.54
C GLU A 68 -10.85 -3.23 -14.57
N VAL A 69 -9.98 -2.22 -14.48
CA VAL A 69 -9.98 -1.08 -15.41
C VAL A 69 -9.08 -1.31 -16.64
N ARG A 70 -8.54 -2.53 -16.79
CA ARG A 70 -7.58 -2.89 -17.83
C ARG A 70 -8.09 -4.07 -18.64
N ASP A 71 -8.56 -3.80 -19.84
CA ASP A 71 -9.05 -4.84 -20.75
C ASP A 71 -7.90 -5.77 -21.19
N ASP A 72 -7.98 -7.04 -20.80
CA ASP A 72 -6.90 -8.01 -20.97
C ASP A 72 -6.66 -8.42 -22.44
N THR A 73 -7.64 -8.19 -23.31
CA THR A 73 -7.64 -8.63 -24.71
C THR A 73 -7.11 -7.55 -25.63
N THR A 74 -7.53 -6.30 -25.42
CA THR A 74 -7.24 -5.16 -26.28
C THR A 74 -6.07 -4.33 -25.80
N GLY A 75 -5.75 -4.38 -24.50
CA GLY A 75 -4.74 -3.52 -23.94
C GLY A 75 -5.26 -2.20 -23.36
N ALA A 76 -6.54 -1.90 -23.54
CA ALA A 76 -7.10 -0.58 -23.29
C ALA A 76 -7.39 -0.33 -21.81
N TRP A 77 -7.25 0.93 -21.40
CA TRP A 77 -7.75 1.43 -20.12
C TRP A 77 -9.16 1.96 -20.30
N ALA A 78 -10.09 1.51 -19.47
CA ALA A 78 -11.47 1.99 -19.47
C ALA A 78 -12.07 1.76 -18.08
N LEU A 79 -12.93 2.68 -17.63
CA LEU A 79 -13.78 2.37 -16.49
C LEU A 79 -14.77 1.28 -16.91
N PRO A 80 -15.11 0.34 -16.01
CA PRO A 80 -16.15 -0.62 -16.27
C PRO A 80 -17.52 0.07 -16.28
N ASP A 81 -18.60 -0.71 -16.33
CA ASP A 81 -19.95 -0.14 -16.19
C ASP A 81 -20.16 0.54 -14.82
N ALA A 82 -21.23 1.32 -14.71
CA ALA A 82 -21.48 2.15 -13.54
C ALA A 82 -21.59 1.34 -12.24
N ASP A 83 -22.19 0.15 -12.31
CA ASP A 83 -22.35 -0.75 -11.15
C ASP A 83 -20.97 -1.25 -10.69
N ALA A 84 -20.10 -1.67 -11.62
CA ALA A 84 -18.73 -2.08 -11.31
C ALA A 84 -17.85 -0.92 -10.80
N VAL A 85 -18.09 0.33 -11.23
CA VAL A 85 -17.41 1.52 -10.67
C VAL A 85 -17.84 1.76 -9.21
N GLU A 86 -19.12 1.58 -8.88
CA GLU A 86 -19.62 1.65 -7.50
C GLU A 86 -18.98 0.55 -6.64
N ASP A 87 -18.96 -0.69 -7.15
CA ASP A 87 -18.30 -1.82 -6.49
C ASP A 87 -16.80 -1.58 -6.27
N LEU A 88 -16.08 -1.05 -7.27
CA LEU A 88 -14.66 -0.67 -7.11
C LEU A 88 -14.47 0.37 -6.01
N THR A 89 -15.35 1.37 -5.96
CA THR A 89 -15.31 2.42 -4.95
C THR A 89 -15.52 1.84 -3.57
N ASP A 90 -16.57 1.04 -3.36
CA ASP A 90 -16.88 0.40 -2.08
C ASP A 90 -15.81 -0.62 -1.66
N MET A 91 -15.23 -1.38 -2.61
CA MET A 91 -14.12 -2.29 -2.34
C MET A 91 -12.90 -1.55 -1.77
N LEU A 92 -12.59 -0.37 -2.30
CA LEU A 92 -11.41 0.39 -1.88
C LEU A 92 -11.67 1.19 -0.60
N GLU A 93 -12.78 1.92 -0.55
CA GLU A 93 -13.18 2.73 0.61
C GLU A 93 -13.45 1.85 1.84
N GLY A 94 -14.34 0.87 1.70
CA GLY A 94 -14.75 -0.02 2.78
C GLY A 94 -13.81 -1.19 3.02
N SER A 95 -12.81 -1.38 2.15
CA SER A 95 -12.02 -2.61 2.10
C SER A 95 -12.89 -3.88 1.94
N ASN A 96 -14.03 -3.78 1.26
CA ASN A 96 -15.05 -4.82 1.20
C ASN A 96 -14.54 -6.15 0.62
N ASP A 97 -14.68 -7.24 1.38
CA ASP A 97 -14.19 -8.57 1.00
C ASP A 97 -15.12 -9.32 0.05
N ALA A 98 -16.43 -9.07 0.12
CA ALA A 98 -17.40 -9.72 -0.75
C ALA A 98 -17.23 -9.23 -2.20
N ILE A 99 -17.10 -7.91 -2.37
CA ILE A 99 -16.86 -7.30 -3.68
C ILE A 99 -15.49 -7.73 -4.25
N ALA A 100 -14.44 -7.71 -3.42
CA ALA A 100 -13.13 -8.20 -3.86
C ALA A 100 -13.18 -9.66 -4.29
N SER A 101 -13.94 -10.51 -3.59
CA SER A 101 -14.10 -11.91 -3.96
C SER A 101 -14.89 -12.06 -5.27
N ALA A 102 -15.91 -11.22 -5.50
CA ALA A 102 -16.66 -11.22 -6.76
C ALA A 102 -15.78 -10.84 -7.96
N PHE A 103 -15.00 -9.75 -7.86
CA PHE A 103 -14.02 -9.39 -8.89
C PHE A 103 -12.95 -10.47 -9.08
N TRP A 104 -12.46 -11.04 -7.97
CA TRP A 104 -11.45 -12.10 -8.00
C TRP A 104 -11.95 -13.32 -8.78
N GLU A 105 -13.13 -13.84 -8.43
CA GLU A 105 -13.72 -14.99 -9.10
C GLU A 105 -14.02 -14.71 -10.57
N ARG A 106 -14.62 -13.56 -10.87
CA ARG A 106 -15.00 -13.16 -12.22
C ARG A 106 -13.80 -13.04 -13.15
N ASN A 107 -12.70 -12.45 -12.66
CA ASN A 107 -11.54 -12.12 -13.50
C ASN A 107 -10.45 -13.22 -13.48
N GLY A 108 -10.77 -14.43 -13.01
CA GLY A 108 -9.92 -15.62 -13.14
C GLY A 108 -8.95 -15.85 -11.97
N GLY A 109 -9.22 -15.25 -10.81
CA GLY A 109 -8.50 -15.45 -9.55
C GLY A 109 -7.02 -15.11 -9.66
N ASN A 110 -6.15 -16.12 -9.52
CA ASN A 110 -4.69 -15.97 -9.62
C ASN A 110 -4.21 -15.31 -10.93
N ALA A 111 -5.02 -15.36 -12.00
CA ALA A 111 -4.72 -14.69 -13.26
C ALA A 111 -4.59 -13.17 -13.09
N ILE A 112 -5.36 -12.55 -12.19
CA ILE A 112 -5.30 -11.12 -11.86
C ILE A 112 -3.89 -10.74 -11.41
N VAL A 113 -3.35 -11.47 -10.43
CA VAL A 113 -2.00 -11.22 -9.90
C VAL A 113 -0.94 -11.44 -10.96
N THR A 114 -1.12 -12.46 -11.80
CA THR A 114 -0.15 -12.77 -12.87
C THR A 114 -0.14 -11.69 -13.96
N ARG A 115 -1.30 -11.24 -14.44
CA ARG A 115 -1.43 -10.20 -15.45
C ARG A 115 -0.90 -8.86 -14.94
N THR A 116 -1.31 -8.47 -13.75
CA THR A 116 -0.90 -7.19 -13.15
C THR A 116 0.58 -7.17 -12.80
N ALA A 117 1.13 -8.27 -12.25
CA ALA A 117 2.57 -8.35 -12.00
C ALA A 117 3.39 -8.23 -13.29
N ALA A 118 2.95 -8.89 -14.38
CA ALA A 118 3.61 -8.75 -15.68
C ALA A 118 3.48 -7.34 -16.27
N LEU A 119 2.29 -6.73 -16.15
CA LEU A 119 2.01 -5.39 -16.67
C LEU A 119 2.85 -4.31 -15.97
N LEU A 120 2.97 -4.40 -14.64
CA LEU A 120 3.64 -3.40 -13.81
C LEU A 120 5.13 -3.72 -13.59
N GLY A 121 5.62 -4.90 -14.00
CA GLY A 121 6.98 -5.34 -13.75
C GLY A 121 7.27 -5.71 -12.30
N LEU A 122 6.27 -6.24 -11.57
CA LEU A 122 6.36 -6.59 -10.15
C LEU A 122 7.13 -7.91 -9.98
N ALA A 123 8.37 -7.84 -9.48
CA ALA A 123 9.28 -8.98 -9.45
C ALA A 123 9.04 -9.95 -8.27
N HIS A 124 8.38 -9.48 -7.22
CA HIS A 124 8.20 -10.19 -5.96
C HIS A 124 6.71 -10.42 -5.62
N THR A 125 5.83 -10.13 -6.57
CA THR A 125 4.38 -10.25 -6.43
C THR A 125 3.91 -11.56 -7.03
N THR A 126 3.35 -12.42 -6.19
CA THR A 126 2.97 -13.78 -6.58
C THR A 126 1.57 -14.14 -6.10
N PRO A 127 0.79 -14.89 -6.89
CA PRO A 127 -0.54 -15.34 -6.48
C PRO A 127 -0.49 -16.23 -5.22
N PRO A 128 -1.61 -16.36 -4.50
CA PRO A 128 -1.71 -17.29 -3.39
C PRO A 128 -1.62 -18.75 -3.88
N ALA A 129 -1.15 -19.63 -2.99
CA ALA A 129 -1.11 -21.07 -3.26
C ALA A 129 -2.52 -21.68 -3.36
N ASP A 130 -3.44 -21.23 -2.51
CA ASP A 130 -4.86 -21.54 -2.61
C ASP A 130 -5.55 -20.40 -3.40
N PRO A 131 -6.07 -20.67 -4.61
CA PRO A 131 -6.66 -19.64 -5.46
C PRO A 131 -7.94 -19.03 -4.88
N THR A 132 -8.52 -19.60 -3.82
CA THR A 132 -9.68 -19.03 -3.12
C THR A 132 -9.30 -17.98 -2.08
N GLN A 133 -8.01 -17.80 -1.80
CA GLN A 133 -7.49 -16.96 -0.72
C GLN A 133 -6.71 -15.77 -1.28
N TRP A 134 -7.38 -14.85 -1.99
CA TRP A 134 -6.73 -13.68 -2.61
C TRP A 134 -5.82 -12.91 -1.65
N GLY A 135 -6.18 -12.79 -0.36
CA GLY A 135 -5.40 -12.06 0.64
C GLY A 135 -4.06 -12.73 0.99
N MET A 136 -3.87 -13.99 0.62
CA MET A 136 -2.63 -14.76 0.78
C MET A 136 -1.67 -14.60 -0.41
N ALA A 137 -2.00 -13.76 -1.40
CA ALA A 137 -1.01 -13.29 -2.36
C ALA A 137 0.18 -12.67 -1.61
N LYS A 138 1.35 -12.66 -2.26
CA LYS A 138 2.54 -12.02 -1.72
C LYS A 138 2.94 -10.85 -2.60
N THR A 139 3.59 -9.86 -1.98
CA THR A 139 4.18 -8.70 -2.65
C THR A 139 5.36 -8.20 -1.82
N SER A 140 6.17 -7.30 -2.36
CA SER A 140 7.25 -6.62 -1.63
C SER A 140 6.95 -5.12 -1.49
N ALA A 141 7.73 -4.41 -0.68
CA ALA A 141 7.53 -2.98 -0.53
C ALA A 141 7.88 -2.20 -1.81
N GLY A 142 8.90 -2.66 -2.54
CA GLY A 142 9.28 -2.12 -3.85
C GLY A 142 8.21 -2.36 -4.92
N ASP A 143 7.59 -3.54 -4.95
CA ASP A 143 6.49 -3.82 -5.86
C ASP A 143 5.27 -2.95 -5.57
N VAL A 144 4.93 -2.73 -4.29
CA VAL A 144 3.83 -1.83 -3.94
C VAL A 144 4.14 -0.37 -4.30
N LEU A 145 5.39 0.08 -4.18
CA LEU A 145 5.80 1.37 -4.72
C LEU A 145 5.53 1.44 -6.23
N ALA A 146 5.91 0.41 -6.99
CA ALA A 146 5.68 0.37 -8.43
C ALA A 146 4.18 0.40 -8.78
N ILE A 147 3.31 -0.21 -7.97
CA ILE A 147 1.84 -0.10 -8.14
C ILE A 147 1.38 1.37 -8.06
N TYR A 148 1.81 2.12 -7.04
CA TYR A 148 1.42 3.52 -6.90
C TYR A 148 2.00 4.40 -8.01
N GLN A 149 3.27 4.19 -8.38
CA GLN A 149 3.87 4.90 -9.52
C GLN A 149 3.11 4.63 -10.81
N TYR A 150 2.71 3.38 -11.06
CA TYR A 150 1.98 3.03 -12.27
C TYR A 150 0.59 3.71 -12.31
N LEU A 151 -0.14 3.70 -11.19
CA LEU A 151 -1.43 4.39 -11.06
C LEU A 151 -1.31 5.91 -11.28
N GLU A 152 -0.26 6.53 -10.76
CA GLU A 152 -0.10 7.98 -10.76
C GLU A 152 0.59 8.53 -12.02
N ASP A 153 1.44 7.73 -12.67
CA ASP A 153 2.32 8.22 -13.74
C ASP A 153 2.02 7.57 -15.11
N THR A 154 1.25 6.47 -15.17
CA THR A 154 1.03 5.67 -16.40
C THR A 154 -0.43 5.44 -16.76
N VAL A 155 -1.31 5.17 -15.79
CA VAL A 155 -2.75 5.02 -16.05
C VAL A 155 -3.33 6.40 -16.41
N PRO A 156 -4.19 6.51 -17.46
CA PRO A 156 -4.83 7.78 -17.80
C PRO A 156 -5.59 8.38 -16.61
N ASP A 157 -5.51 9.69 -16.42
CA ASP A 157 -6.06 10.40 -15.26
C ASP A 157 -7.56 10.09 -15.06
N GLU A 158 -8.34 10.04 -16.14
CA GLU A 158 -9.77 9.74 -16.10
C GLU A 158 -10.10 8.34 -15.56
N ILE A 159 -9.12 7.43 -15.57
CA ILE A 159 -9.21 6.06 -15.06
C ILE A 159 -8.59 5.95 -13.67
N ALA A 160 -7.45 6.61 -13.44
CA ALA A 160 -6.75 6.58 -12.16
C ALA A 160 -7.47 7.37 -11.06
N GLN A 161 -8.05 8.53 -11.39
CA GLN A 161 -8.63 9.43 -10.39
C GLN A 161 -9.78 8.82 -9.56
N PRO A 162 -10.72 8.05 -10.13
CA PRO A 162 -11.72 7.33 -9.32
C PRO A 162 -11.10 6.38 -8.29
N ILE A 163 -10.06 5.62 -8.68
CA ILE A 163 -9.33 4.70 -7.79
C ILE A 163 -8.63 5.48 -6.68
N LEU A 164 -7.86 6.52 -7.04
CA LEU A 164 -7.12 7.34 -6.08
C LEU A 164 -8.06 8.08 -5.11
N THR A 165 -9.21 8.54 -5.60
CA THR A 165 -10.25 9.17 -4.77
C THR A 165 -10.81 8.19 -3.75
N ALA A 166 -11.17 6.97 -4.17
CA ALA A 166 -11.65 5.93 -3.26
C ALA A 166 -10.60 5.55 -2.19
N LEU A 167 -9.32 5.47 -2.57
CA LEU A 167 -8.22 5.27 -1.62
C LEU A 167 -8.07 6.43 -0.61
N GLY A 168 -8.39 7.66 -1.02
CA GLY A 168 -8.41 8.85 -0.16
C GLY A 168 -9.60 8.91 0.80
N ASN A 169 -10.66 8.14 0.52
CA ASN A 169 -11.88 8.06 1.31
C ASN A 169 -11.99 6.77 2.14
N ALA A 170 -10.86 6.11 2.44
CA ALA A 170 -10.85 4.88 3.23
C ALA A 170 -11.68 5.03 4.52
N ARG A 171 -12.61 4.10 4.75
CA ARG A 171 -13.56 4.12 5.87
C ARG A 171 -12.92 3.58 7.15
N ASN A 172 -13.43 4.06 8.28
CA ASN A 172 -13.12 3.50 9.60
C ASN A 172 -14.38 3.45 10.49
N PRO A 173 -14.79 2.26 10.97
CA PRO A 173 -14.24 0.94 10.63
C PRO A 173 -14.40 0.62 9.13
N ALA A 174 -13.62 -0.34 8.64
CA ALA A 174 -13.87 -1.00 7.36
C ALA A 174 -15.19 -1.80 7.42
N ASP A 175 -15.66 -2.28 6.27
CA ASP A 175 -16.96 -2.96 6.14
C ASP A 175 -17.03 -4.28 6.93
N ASP A 176 -15.88 -4.89 7.24
CA ASP A 176 -15.73 -6.06 8.11
C ASP A 176 -15.75 -5.71 9.61
N GLY A 177 -15.88 -4.42 9.96
CA GLY A 177 -15.82 -3.90 11.31
C GLY A 177 -14.39 -3.68 11.84
N TRP A 178 -13.35 -3.90 11.03
CA TRP A 178 -11.97 -3.69 11.43
C TRP A 178 -11.66 -2.21 11.61
N ASP A 179 -10.92 -1.89 12.67
CA ASP A 179 -10.41 -0.53 12.92
C ASP A 179 -9.20 -0.28 11.99
N GLN A 180 -9.55 0.20 10.81
CA GLN A 180 -8.75 0.37 9.60
C GLN A 180 -7.79 1.56 9.70
N TYR A 181 -8.06 2.51 10.60
CA TYR A 181 -7.12 3.60 10.87
C TYR A 181 -6.00 3.08 11.77
N PHE A 182 -4.86 2.82 11.14
CA PHE A 182 -3.56 2.52 11.74
C PHE A 182 -2.48 2.78 10.69
N GLY A 183 -1.22 2.95 11.10
CA GLY A 183 -0.16 3.24 10.15
C GLY A 183 -0.25 4.67 9.63
N ILE A 184 -0.44 4.84 8.31
CA ILE A 184 -0.49 6.16 7.66
C ILE A 184 -1.57 7.08 8.23
N PRO A 185 -2.87 6.71 8.29
CA PRO A 185 -3.90 7.62 8.79
C PRO A 185 -3.66 8.15 10.20
N ASP A 186 -3.22 7.29 11.13
CA ASP A 186 -2.99 7.69 12.52
C ASP A 186 -1.60 8.28 12.78
N GLY A 187 -0.59 7.80 12.05
CA GLY A 187 0.81 8.21 12.22
C GLY A 187 1.11 9.56 11.57
N LEU A 188 0.37 9.91 10.51
CA LEU A 188 0.51 11.14 9.73
C LEU A 188 -0.84 11.89 9.61
N SER A 189 -1.63 11.90 10.68
CA SER A 189 -3.00 12.47 10.71
C SER A 189 -3.14 13.96 10.34
N GLY A 190 -2.03 14.69 10.27
CA GLY A 190 -1.99 16.08 9.78
C GLY A 190 -1.79 16.22 8.27
N MET A 191 -1.72 15.12 7.52
CA MET A 191 -1.50 15.08 6.07
C MET A 191 -2.68 14.43 5.36
N SER A 192 -2.97 14.87 4.14
CA SER A 192 -3.84 14.12 3.24
C SER A 192 -3.17 12.81 2.82
N TRP A 193 -3.97 11.81 2.46
CA TRP A 193 -3.44 10.53 2.04
C TRP A 193 -4.43 9.81 1.12
N GLN A 194 -3.92 8.84 0.36
CA GLN A 194 -4.66 7.88 -0.44
C GLN A 194 -4.09 6.50 -0.10
N VAL A 195 -4.80 5.72 0.71
CA VAL A 195 -4.23 4.55 1.38
C VAL A 195 -4.95 3.27 1.03
N LYS A 196 -4.18 2.17 1.01
CA LYS A 196 -4.73 0.83 1.19
C LYS A 196 -3.98 0.15 2.33
N GLN A 197 -4.72 -0.26 3.35
CA GLN A 197 -4.20 -1.12 4.40
C GLN A 197 -4.71 -2.55 4.22
N GLY A 198 -4.00 -3.49 4.85
CA GLY A 198 -4.39 -4.90 4.89
C GLY A 198 -4.00 -5.54 6.22
N TRP A 199 -4.84 -6.46 6.68
CA TRP A 199 -4.62 -7.19 7.93
C TRP A 199 -4.94 -8.69 7.75
N MET A 200 -4.20 -9.56 8.46
CA MET A 200 -4.59 -10.97 8.61
C MET A 200 -4.11 -11.50 9.95
N ILE A 201 -4.97 -12.28 10.61
CA ILE A 201 -4.60 -13.05 11.80
C ILE A 201 -4.30 -14.48 11.36
N LEU A 202 -3.02 -14.84 11.36
CA LEU A 202 -2.56 -16.20 11.07
C LEU A 202 -2.24 -16.91 12.39
N ARG A 203 -2.21 -18.24 12.36
CA ARG A 203 -1.92 -19.07 13.55
C ARG A 203 -0.64 -18.66 14.30
N SER A 204 0.38 -18.20 13.57
CA SER A 204 1.71 -17.88 14.13
C SER A 204 2.14 -16.43 13.94
N SER A 205 1.31 -15.57 13.34
CA SER A 205 1.67 -14.20 13.07
C SER A 205 0.47 -13.30 12.84
N LEU A 206 0.65 -12.01 13.08
CA LEU A 206 -0.26 -10.96 12.66
C LEU A 206 0.37 -10.23 11.47
N VAL A 207 -0.34 -10.15 10.35
CA VAL A 207 0.04 -9.33 9.20
C VAL A 207 -0.69 -8.00 9.32
N LEU A 208 0.06 -6.90 9.23
CA LEU A 208 -0.50 -5.54 9.16
C LEU A 208 0.33 -4.72 8.19
N ASN A 209 -0.32 -4.26 7.14
CA ASN A 209 0.30 -3.50 6.06
C ASN A 209 -0.40 -2.14 5.96
N THR A 210 0.37 -1.07 5.77
CA THR A 210 -0.14 0.28 5.49
C THR A 210 0.64 0.86 4.32
N THR A 211 -0.07 1.24 3.26
CA THR A 211 0.54 1.68 2.01
C THR A 211 -0.26 2.85 1.46
N GLY A 212 0.38 3.81 0.79
CA GLY A 212 -0.34 4.93 0.21
C GLY A 212 0.52 6.08 -0.28
N VAL A 213 -0.14 7.00 -0.96
CA VAL A 213 0.39 8.33 -1.28
C VAL A 213 0.04 9.27 -0.13
N VAL A 214 1.02 10.03 0.36
CA VAL A 214 0.89 10.98 1.48
C VAL A 214 1.22 12.38 0.99
N GLY A 215 0.32 13.32 1.27
CA GLY A 215 0.46 14.73 0.87
C GLY A 215 0.52 14.94 -0.65
N GLY A 216 0.06 13.97 -1.44
CA GLY A 216 0.16 13.99 -2.91
C GLY A 216 1.58 13.83 -3.47
N ARG A 217 2.60 13.62 -2.62
CA ARG A 217 4.01 13.65 -3.00
C ARG A 217 4.78 12.40 -2.62
N TYR A 218 4.54 11.84 -1.43
CA TYR A 218 5.34 10.74 -0.92
C TYR A 218 4.60 9.42 -1.06
N VAL A 219 5.22 8.41 -1.67
CA VAL A 219 4.71 7.04 -1.55
C VAL A 219 5.34 6.42 -0.32
N VAL A 220 4.50 5.96 0.60
CA VAL A 220 4.92 5.31 1.85
C VAL A 220 4.36 3.89 1.85
N VAL A 221 5.24 2.92 2.02
CA VAL A 221 4.89 1.50 2.10
C VAL A 221 5.52 0.92 3.36
N LEU A 222 4.71 0.35 4.24
CA LEU A 222 5.16 -0.41 5.40
C LEU A 222 4.38 -1.72 5.48
N LEU A 223 5.07 -2.82 5.19
CA LEU A 223 4.57 -4.19 5.27
C LEU A 223 5.13 -4.84 6.53
N THR A 224 4.28 -5.51 7.31
CA THR A 224 4.76 -6.17 8.54
C THR A 224 4.25 -7.59 8.70
N ARG A 225 5.14 -8.45 9.20
CA ARG A 225 4.78 -9.74 9.79
C ARG A 225 5.22 -9.75 11.24
N GLN A 226 4.24 -9.63 12.13
CA GLN A 226 4.44 -9.54 13.56
C GLN A 226 4.26 -10.91 14.23
N PRO A 227 4.85 -11.14 15.43
CA PRO A 227 4.43 -12.26 16.29
C PRO A 227 2.92 -12.18 16.60
N PRO A 228 2.30 -13.25 17.14
CA PRO A 228 0.89 -13.27 17.50
C PRO A 228 0.62 -12.41 18.73
N VAL A 229 0.54 -11.09 18.52
CA VAL A 229 0.14 -10.07 19.50
C VAL A 229 -1.32 -9.68 19.29
N SER A 230 -1.92 -8.95 20.23
CA SER A 230 -3.27 -8.41 20.02
C SER A 230 -3.29 -7.43 18.84
N SER A 231 -4.40 -7.38 18.12
CA SER A 231 -4.58 -6.46 16.99
C SER A 231 -4.32 -5.00 17.36
N ALA A 232 -4.77 -4.57 18.54
CA ALA A 232 -4.53 -3.22 19.05
C ALA A 232 -3.02 -2.93 19.23
N LYS A 233 -2.26 -3.88 19.79
CA LYS A 233 -0.81 -3.75 19.94
C LYS A 233 -0.10 -3.74 18.59
N GLY A 234 -0.54 -4.59 17.66
CA GLY A 234 0.05 -4.65 16.32
C GLY A 234 -0.18 -3.39 15.52
N ARG A 235 -1.40 -2.83 15.57
CA ARG A 235 -1.74 -1.55 14.92
C ARG A 235 -0.92 -0.41 15.51
N ALA A 236 -0.82 -0.33 16.84
CA ALA A 236 0.02 0.66 17.52
C ALA A 236 1.49 0.57 17.10
N ALA A 237 2.02 -0.63 16.86
CA ALA A 237 3.39 -0.81 16.38
C ALA A 237 3.60 -0.25 14.95
N VAL A 238 2.70 -0.56 14.02
CA VAL A 238 2.74 -0.01 12.65
C VAL A 238 2.61 1.51 12.67
N THR A 239 1.65 2.05 13.43
CA THR A 239 1.46 3.49 13.62
C THR A 239 2.71 4.16 14.19
N ALA A 240 3.36 3.55 15.19
CA ALA A 240 4.58 4.08 15.78
C ALA A 240 5.70 4.19 14.73
N GLY A 241 5.86 3.18 13.87
CA GLY A 241 6.79 3.20 12.73
C GLY A 241 6.53 4.39 11.81
N ILE A 242 5.31 4.53 11.30
CA ILE A 242 4.94 5.60 10.37
C ILE A 242 5.09 7.00 10.99
N LYS A 243 4.74 7.15 12.27
CA LYS A 243 4.84 8.43 12.98
C LYS A 243 6.26 9.01 13.02
N THR A 244 7.29 8.16 12.93
CA THR A 244 8.68 8.62 12.87
C THR A 244 8.98 9.48 11.64
N LEU A 245 8.19 9.36 10.57
CA LEU A 245 8.38 10.11 9.33
C LEU A 245 7.92 11.57 9.44
N ALA A 246 7.02 11.91 10.37
CA ALA A 246 6.40 13.24 10.42
C ALA A 246 7.41 14.42 10.46
N PRO A 247 8.49 14.39 11.29
CA PRO A 247 9.48 15.47 11.29
C PRO A 247 10.32 15.55 10.02
N LEU A 248 10.50 14.44 9.31
CA LEU A 248 11.20 14.43 8.02
C LEU A 248 10.32 15.07 6.95
N LEU A 249 9.09 14.60 6.79
CA LEU A 249 8.18 15.09 5.75
C LEU A 249 7.85 16.57 5.94
N ALA A 250 7.68 17.03 7.19
CA ALA A 250 7.48 18.45 7.48
C ALA A 250 8.66 19.33 7.03
N ARG A 251 9.90 18.83 7.16
CA ARG A 251 11.11 19.54 6.70
C ARG A 251 11.20 19.55 5.17
N LEU A 252 10.93 18.42 4.52
CA LEU A 252 10.98 18.29 3.05
C LEU A 252 9.89 19.12 2.35
N ASN A 253 8.75 19.34 3.00
CA ASN A 253 7.69 20.22 2.48
C ASN A 253 7.97 21.72 2.69
N ALA A 254 8.95 22.07 3.52
CA ALA A 254 9.32 23.45 3.79
C ALA A 254 10.42 23.97 2.83
N THR A 255 10.95 23.10 1.97
CA THR A 255 11.98 23.38 0.97
C THR A 255 11.39 23.37 -0.42
#